data_AF-A0A317HCL5-F1
#
_entry.id   AF-A0A317HCL5-F1
#
_cell.length_a   1.000
_cell.length_b   1.000
_cell.length_c   1.000
_cell.angle_alpha   90.00
_cell.angle_beta   90.00
_cell.angle_gamma   90.00
#
_symmetry.space_group_name_H-M   'P 1'
#
loop_
_entity.id
_entity.type
_entity.pdbx_description
1 polymer ?
#
loop_
_entity_poly.entity_id
_entity_poly.type
_entity_poly.pdbx_seq_one_letter_code
_entity_poly.pdbx_strand_id
1 'polypeptide(L)'
;MKKILVFFVSVVFVFSCSHEKKKGGTGEEVMDVHEFMKLFHTVSLPYQFSDTIFRHHATDSPLTFRTILQMLPDTVFSAQFGKTGRPKLYTIAKVPVKKSETYLYVKAIGAGKKVAYILSFDKDNKFVASMPLIISDGDPSVNWQAGMDAKYTITTNRQRKTKDGLLMYKKLAYVFNDAGAFTLILTESNEAKPKSLQVYNPIDTLPRKHKFSADYVNDKLNFVSVRDGRNSSYMNFFVHFEKDDGACKGELKGEARFLNTTTAQYRSAGDPCIVEFSFTPASVRMREVEGCGNHRDIKCFFEGTYLRQKESKAKSSKKKSK
;
A
#
# COMPACT_ATOMS: atom_id res chain seq x y z
N MET A 1 31.81 63.03 -64.58
CA MET A 1 30.33 63.00 -64.61
C MET A 1 29.86 61.67 -65.21
N LYS A 2 29.35 60.74 -64.40
CA LYS A 2 28.31 59.79 -64.81
C LYS A 2 27.85 58.98 -63.60
N LYS A 3 26.59 59.20 -63.25
CA LYS A 3 25.81 58.46 -62.25
C LYS A 3 25.42 57.13 -62.87
N ILE A 4 25.64 56.01 -62.18
CA ILE A 4 24.86 54.80 -62.40
C ILE A 4 24.38 54.31 -61.04
N LEU A 5 23.10 54.59 -60.83
CA LEU A 5 22.22 54.10 -59.79
C LEU A 5 21.95 52.61 -60.08
N VAL A 6 22.39 51.71 -59.21
CA VAL A 6 21.91 50.32 -59.22
C VAL A 6 21.20 50.05 -57.91
N PHE A 7 19.91 49.84 -58.07
CA PHE A 7 18.87 49.61 -57.10
C PHE A 7 19.07 48.22 -56.47
N PHE A 8 19.56 48.15 -55.23
CA PHE A 8 19.68 46.89 -54.49
C PHE A 8 18.30 46.53 -53.93
N VAL A 9 17.58 45.69 -54.66
CA VAL A 9 16.31 45.08 -54.23
C VAL A 9 16.61 44.18 -53.04
N SER A 10 16.17 44.62 -51.86
CA SER A 10 16.10 43.82 -50.64
C SER A 10 15.02 42.75 -50.82
N VAL A 11 15.44 41.55 -51.24
CA VAL A 11 14.62 40.33 -51.20
C VAL A 11 14.61 39.85 -49.75
N VAL A 12 13.62 40.30 -49.00
CA VAL A 12 13.25 39.74 -47.70
C VAL A 12 12.70 38.34 -47.96
N PHE A 13 13.52 37.31 -47.78
CA PHE A 13 13.06 35.93 -47.63
C PHE A 13 12.28 35.84 -46.32
N VAL A 14 10.97 36.05 -46.38
CA VAL A 14 10.05 35.63 -45.32
C VAL A 14 9.98 34.11 -45.41
N PHE A 15 10.88 33.42 -44.72
CA PHE A 15 10.64 32.04 -44.31
C PHE A 15 9.44 32.07 -43.36
N SER A 16 8.25 31.91 -43.93
CA SER A 16 7.06 31.53 -43.20
C SER A 16 7.28 30.12 -42.68
N CYS A 17 7.86 30.00 -41.48
CA CYS A 17 7.64 28.83 -40.65
C CYS A 17 6.13 28.63 -40.56
N SER A 18 5.65 27.50 -41.05
CA SER A 18 4.32 26.96 -40.78
C SER A 18 4.20 26.70 -39.28
N HIS A 19 4.06 27.77 -38.50
CA HIS A 19 3.43 27.72 -37.20
C HIS A 19 1.95 27.44 -37.47
N GLU A 20 1.57 26.17 -37.36
CA GLU A 20 0.20 25.84 -37.02
C GLU A 20 -0.15 26.60 -35.74
N LYS A 21 -0.83 27.73 -35.91
CA LYS A 21 -1.53 28.39 -34.83
C LYS A 21 -2.52 27.36 -34.29
N LYS A 22 -2.25 26.83 -33.10
CA LYS A 22 -3.26 26.11 -32.32
C LYS A 22 -4.48 27.01 -32.26
N LYS A 23 -5.55 26.62 -32.96
CA LYS A 23 -6.84 27.28 -32.91
C LYS A 23 -7.24 27.39 -31.44
N GLY A 24 -7.35 28.61 -30.95
CA GLY A 24 -8.16 28.91 -29.79
C GLY A 24 -9.61 28.68 -30.19
N GLY A 25 -10.14 27.49 -29.89
CA GLY A 25 -11.54 27.15 -30.09
C GLY A 25 -12.38 27.64 -28.93
N THR A 26 -13.07 28.77 -29.12
CA THR A 26 -14.35 29.01 -28.45
C THR A 26 -15.39 28.10 -29.10
N GLY A 27 -15.55 26.90 -28.54
CA GLY A 27 -16.47 25.87 -29.03
C GLY A 27 -16.19 24.55 -28.32
N GLU A 28 -17.24 23.84 -27.90
CA GLU A 28 -17.17 22.56 -27.18
C GLU A 28 -16.70 21.41 -28.07
N GLU A 29 -15.45 21.42 -28.52
CA GLU A 29 -14.90 20.26 -29.23
C GLU A 29 -14.56 19.15 -28.23
N VAL A 30 -15.21 18.00 -28.41
CA VAL A 30 -14.81 16.73 -27.80
C VAL A 30 -13.46 16.37 -28.40
N MET A 31 -12.41 16.33 -27.57
CA MET A 31 -11.07 15.98 -28.05
C MET A 31 -11.00 14.48 -28.31
N ASP A 32 -10.39 14.10 -29.43
CA ASP A 32 -10.14 12.70 -29.77
C ASP A 32 -9.01 12.10 -28.91
N VAL A 33 -9.10 10.80 -28.60
CA VAL A 33 -8.11 10.13 -27.73
C VAL A 33 -6.72 10.06 -28.36
N HIS A 34 -6.61 9.94 -29.69
CA HIS A 34 -5.33 9.95 -30.36
C HIS A 34 -4.70 11.34 -30.31
N GLU A 35 -5.49 12.41 -30.41
CA GLU A 35 -5.03 13.78 -30.24
C GLU A 35 -4.56 14.04 -28.80
N PHE A 36 -5.31 13.54 -27.81
CA PHE A 36 -4.90 13.58 -26.41
C PHE A 36 -3.53 12.91 -26.20
N MET A 37 -3.34 11.71 -26.74
CA MET A 37 -2.08 10.97 -26.62
C MET A 37 -0.90 11.61 -27.37
N LYS A 38 -1.15 12.51 -28.33
CA LYS A 38 -0.10 13.30 -28.99
C LYS A 38 0.44 14.44 -28.12
N LEU A 39 -0.27 14.82 -27.06
CA LEU A 39 0.21 15.83 -26.09
C LEU A 39 1.38 15.33 -25.23
N PHE A 40 1.64 14.02 -25.25
CA PHE A 40 2.69 13.37 -24.47
C PHE A 40 3.88 13.03 -25.36
N HIS A 41 5.08 13.41 -24.92
CA HIS A 41 6.31 12.97 -25.58
C HIS A 41 6.54 11.49 -25.30
N THR A 42 7.03 10.76 -26.31
CA THR A 42 7.27 9.31 -26.19
C THR A 42 8.64 9.07 -25.57
N VAL A 43 8.75 8.12 -24.64
CA VAL A 43 10.01 7.72 -24.01
C VAL A 43 10.26 6.23 -24.19
N SER A 44 11.53 5.83 -24.24
CA SER A 44 11.96 4.44 -24.25
C SER A 44 12.15 3.92 -22.82
N LEU A 45 11.94 2.62 -22.62
CA LEU A 45 12.25 1.95 -21.34
C LEU A 45 13.74 1.54 -21.28
N PRO A 46 14.35 1.53 -20.09
CA PRO A 46 13.77 1.90 -18.79
C PRO A 46 13.58 3.42 -18.66
N TYR A 47 12.50 3.83 -17.97
CA TYR A 47 12.20 5.23 -17.70
C TYR A 47 12.00 5.45 -16.20
N GLN A 48 12.75 6.40 -15.62
CA GLN A 48 12.70 6.71 -14.20
C GLN A 48 12.67 8.23 -13.97
N PHE A 49 12.00 8.64 -12.91
CA PHE A 49 11.92 10.03 -12.49
C PHE A 49 11.77 10.14 -10.97
N SER A 50 12.10 11.31 -10.42
CA SER A 50 11.95 11.63 -9.00
C SER A 50 10.89 12.71 -8.77
N ASP A 51 10.61 13.03 -7.51
CA ASP A 51 9.75 14.16 -7.10
C ASP A 51 10.16 15.52 -7.67
N THR A 52 11.40 15.67 -8.14
CA THR A 52 11.86 16.83 -8.90
C THR A 52 11.03 17.09 -10.16
N ILE A 53 10.29 16.08 -10.67
CA ILE A 53 9.32 16.23 -11.76
C ILE A 53 8.22 17.24 -11.43
N PHE A 54 7.97 17.54 -10.15
CA PHE A 54 6.98 18.55 -9.77
C PHE A 54 7.48 19.99 -9.89
N ARG A 55 8.77 20.19 -10.18
CA ARG A 55 9.28 21.47 -10.68
C ARG A 55 8.84 21.61 -12.14
N HIS A 56 8.67 22.83 -12.62
CA HIS A 56 8.23 23.07 -13.98
C HIS A 56 9.36 22.71 -14.96
N HIS A 57 9.11 21.83 -15.93
CA HIS A 57 10.04 21.46 -17.00
C HIS A 57 9.52 21.98 -18.35
N ALA A 58 10.43 22.30 -19.28
CA ALA A 58 10.07 22.86 -20.59
C ALA A 58 9.21 21.91 -21.46
N THR A 59 9.26 20.61 -21.19
CA THR A 59 8.51 19.57 -21.90
C THR A 59 7.12 19.30 -21.31
N ASP A 60 6.79 19.88 -20.16
CA ASP A 60 5.48 19.72 -19.53
C ASP A 60 4.44 20.54 -20.28
N SER A 61 3.48 19.87 -20.92
CA SER A 61 2.33 20.57 -21.50
C SER A 61 1.19 20.65 -20.49
N PRO A 62 0.63 21.84 -20.22
CA PRO A 62 -0.52 21.96 -19.33
C PRO A 62 -1.74 21.25 -19.94
N LEU A 63 -2.47 20.52 -19.10
CA LEU A 63 -3.74 19.88 -19.44
C LEU A 63 -4.87 20.60 -18.71
N THR A 64 -5.95 20.90 -19.44
CA THR A 64 -7.16 21.41 -18.77
C THR A 64 -7.85 20.28 -18.03
N PHE A 65 -8.51 20.60 -16.91
CA PHE A 65 -9.25 19.59 -16.16
C PHE A 65 -10.44 19.02 -16.96
N ARG A 66 -11.05 19.81 -17.86
CA ARG A 66 -12.11 19.34 -18.76
C ARG A 66 -11.58 18.29 -19.74
N THR A 67 -10.44 18.58 -20.35
CA THR A 67 -9.73 17.70 -21.31
C THR A 67 -9.45 16.33 -20.69
N ILE A 68 -8.97 16.28 -19.45
CA ILE A 68 -8.66 15.00 -18.81
C ILE A 68 -9.92 14.20 -18.43
N LEU A 69 -11.00 14.88 -18.04
CA LEU A 69 -12.25 14.22 -17.66
C LEU A 69 -13.02 13.66 -18.87
N GLN A 70 -12.72 14.09 -20.09
CA GLN A 70 -13.22 13.42 -21.29
C GLN A 70 -12.59 12.04 -21.47
N MET A 71 -11.41 11.80 -20.89
CA MET A 71 -10.63 10.57 -21.05
C MET A 71 -10.70 9.65 -19.83
N LEU A 72 -10.90 10.22 -18.64
CA LEU A 72 -10.79 9.54 -17.36
C LEU A 72 -12.03 9.78 -16.48
N PRO A 73 -12.45 8.79 -15.67
CA PRO A 73 -13.38 9.01 -14.57
C PRO A 73 -12.86 10.07 -13.59
N ASP A 74 -13.78 10.85 -13.00
CA ASP A 74 -13.44 11.87 -11.99
C ASP A 74 -12.83 11.28 -10.70
N THR A 75 -13.15 10.01 -10.42
CA THR A 75 -12.67 9.24 -9.27
C THR A 75 -11.15 9.04 -9.25
N VAL A 76 -10.47 9.14 -10.41
CA VAL A 76 -9.01 9.01 -10.52
C VAL A 76 -8.28 9.98 -9.59
N PHE A 77 -8.79 11.21 -9.45
CA PHE A 77 -8.15 12.26 -8.65
C PHE A 77 -8.76 12.43 -7.26
N SER A 78 -9.98 11.93 -7.03
CA SER A 78 -10.72 12.20 -5.79
C SER A 78 -10.05 11.62 -4.55
N ALA A 79 -9.35 10.49 -4.68
CA ALA A 79 -8.65 9.85 -3.56
C ALA A 79 -7.55 10.74 -2.95
N GLN A 80 -6.89 11.57 -3.78
CA GLN A 80 -5.78 12.40 -3.31
C GLN A 80 -6.16 13.86 -3.07
N PHE A 81 -7.12 14.38 -3.84
CA PHE A 81 -7.48 15.79 -3.84
C PHE A 81 -8.91 16.07 -3.33
N GLY A 82 -9.67 15.03 -2.98
CA GLY A 82 -11.07 15.15 -2.60
C GLY A 82 -12.01 15.31 -3.82
N LYS A 83 -13.32 15.18 -3.59
CA LYS A 83 -14.34 15.22 -4.66
C LYS A 83 -14.39 16.55 -5.42
N THR A 84 -14.15 17.65 -4.72
CA THR A 84 -14.14 19.01 -5.29
C THR A 84 -12.75 19.47 -5.71
N GLY A 85 -11.73 18.64 -5.53
CA GLY A 85 -10.35 18.95 -5.90
C GLY A 85 -10.20 19.14 -7.41
N ARG A 86 -9.53 20.23 -7.79
CA ARG A 86 -9.21 20.56 -9.19
C ARG A 86 -7.71 20.89 -9.29
N PRO A 87 -6.83 19.87 -9.24
CA PRO A 87 -5.39 20.10 -9.36
C PRO A 87 -5.04 20.62 -10.76
N LYS A 88 -3.93 21.38 -10.86
CA LYS A 88 -3.31 21.71 -12.15
C LYS A 88 -2.66 20.45 -12.72
N LEU A 89 -2.91 20.15 -13.99
CA LEU A 89 -2.47 18.91 -14.62
C LEU A 89 -1.45 19.20 -15.71
N TYR A 90 -0.44 18.34 -15.81
CA TYR A 90 0.60 18.43 -16.83
C TYR A 90 0.98 17.05 -17.34
N THR A 91 1.26 16.97 -18.65
CA THR A 91 1.84 15.76 -19.24
C THR A 91 3.26 15.54 -18.72
N ILE A 92 3.61 14.28 -18.47
CA ILE A 92 5.00 13.88 -18.20
C ILE A 92 5.50 13.13 -19.43
N ALA A 93 5.03 11.91 -19.70
CA ALA A 93 5.57 11.06 -20.77
C ALA A 93 4.54 10.03 -21.24
N LYS A 94 4.82 9.40 -22.38
CA LYS A 94 4.08 8.26 -22.94
C LYS A 94 5.00 7.08 -23.21
N VAL A 95 4.56 5.88 -22.84
CA VAL A 95 5.22 4.61 -23.15
C VAL A 95 4.22 3.71 -23.88
N PRO A 96 4.34 3.57 -25.22
CA PRO A 96 3.52 2.63 -25.98
C PRO A 96 4.09 1.20 -25.90
N VAL A 97 3.26 0.23 -25.56
CA VAL A 97 3.60 -1.20 -25.67
C VAL A 97 3.11 -1.71 -27.01
N LYS A 98 3.99 -2.34 -27.78
CA LYS A 98 3.68 -2.78 -29.15
C LYS A 98 2.49 -3.75 -29.14
N LYS A 99 1.39 -3.36 -29.81
CA LYS A 99 0.13 -4.13 -29.93
C LYS A 99 -0.56 -4.46 -28.60
N SER A 100 -0.27 -3.71 -27.54
CA SER A 100 -0.85 -3.91 -26.21
C SER A 100 -1.33 -2.56 -25.66
N GLU A 101 -1.09 -2.29 -24.38
CA GLU A 101 -1.47 -1.06 -23.70
C GLU A 101 -0.54 0.13 -23.99
N THR A 102 -1.04 1.33 -23.71
CA THR A 102 -0.26 2.57 -23.69
C THR A 102 -0.31 3.16 -22.29
N TYR A 103 0.87 3.48 -21.74
CA TYR A 103 0.99 4.16 -20.45
C TYR A 103 1.21 5.65 -20.64
N LEU A 104 0.41 6.46 -19.95
CA LEU A 104 0.58 7.91 -19.86
C LEU A 104 0.95 8.31 -18.44
N TYR A 105 1.96 9.15 -18.31
CA TYR A 105 2.40 9.72 -17.04
C TYR A 105 1.90 11.15 -16.93
N VAL A 106 1.20 11.47 -15.84
CA VAL A 106 0.61 12.81 -15.60
C VAL A 106 1.00 13.27 -14.21
N LYS A 107 1.39 14.55 -14.05
CA LYS A 107 1.47 15.16 -12.71
C LYS A 107 0.27 16.06 -12.44
N ALA A 108 -0.22 15.98 -11.22
CA ALA A 108 -1.30 16.77 -10.66
C ALA A 108 -0.76 17.60 -9.48
N ILE A 109 -0.93 18.91 -9.55
CA ILE A 109 -0.41 19.87 -8.56
C ILE A 109 -1.60 20.57 -7.89
N GLY A 110 -1.86 20.24 -6.62
CA GLY A 110 -2.81 20.94 -5.76
C GLY A 110 -2.11 21.87 -4.76
N ALA A 111 -2.89 22.50 -3.87
CA ALA A 111 -2.38 23.50 -2.92
C ALA A 111 -1.39 22.93 -1.89
N GLY A 112 -1.61 21.71 -1.40
CA GLY A 112 -0.75 21.07 -0.39
C GLY A 112 -0.30 19.64 -0.75
N LYS A 113 -0.61 19.19 -1.97
CA LYS A 113 -0.28 17.84 -2.41
C LYS A 113 0.05 17.86 -3.90
N LYS A 114 1.07 17.10 -4.28
CA LYS A 114 1.49 16.89 -5.67
C LYS A 114 1.58 15.40 -5.92
N VAL A 115 1.01 14.94 -7.02
CA VAL A 115 0.90 13.51 -7.32
C VAL A 115 1.31 13.25 -8.75
N ALA A 116 2.20 12.29 -8.97
CA ALA A 116 2.47 11.74 -10.29
C ALA A 116 1.66 10.45 -10.44
N TYR A 117 0.93 10.31 -11.53
CA TYR A 117 0.10 9.16 -11.87
C TYR A 117 0.67 8.44 -13.08
N ILE A 118 0.44 7.13 -13.11
CA ILE A 118 0.42 6.35 -14.34
C ILE A 118 -1.03 6.03 -14.69
N LEU A 119 -1.37 6.17 -15.96
CA LEU A 119 -2.64 5.85 -16.56
C LEU A 119 -2.41 4.77 -17.61
N SER A 120 -3.21 3.72 -17.61
CA SER A 120 -3.15 2.64 -18.61
C SER A 120 -4.35 2.74 -19.54
N PHE A 121 -4.07 2.66 -20.84
CA PHE A 121 -5.06 2.60 -21.91
C PHE A 121 -4.87 1.30 -22.67
N ASP A 122 -5.95 0.58 -22.99
CA ASP A 122 -5.87 -0.66 -23.76
C ASP A 122 -5.46 -0.41 -25.23
N LYS A 123 -5.36 -1.50 -26.00
CA LYS A 123 -5.05 -1.47 -27.43
C LYS A 123 -6.04 -0.65 -28.28
N ASP A 124 -7.25 -0.42 -27.78
CA ASP A 124 -8.30 0.37 -28.41
C ASP A 124 -8.31 1.82 -27.87
N ASN A 125 -7.26 2.21 -27.14
CA ASN A 125 -7.08 3.49 -26.47
C ASN A 125 -8.20 3.83 -25.47
N LYS A 126 -8.83 2.83 -24.85
CA LYS A 126 -9.79 3.05 -23.77
C LYS A 126 -9.06 3.04 -22.44
N PHE A 127 -9.40 3.98 -21.57
CA PHE A 127 -8.86 4.01 -20.21
C PHE A 127 -9.25 2.75 -19.44
N VAL A 128 -8.27 2.11 -18.78
CA VAL A 128 -8.47 0.87 -18.02
C VAL A 128 -8.18 1.08 -16.53
N ALA A 129 -7.03 1.67 -16.20
CA ALA A 129 -6.60 1.80 -14.81
C ALA A 129 -5.68 3.00 -14.59
N SER A 130 -5.61 3.41 -13.32
CA SER A 130 -4.68 4.44 -12.86
C SER A 130 -4.13 4.10 -11.49
N MET A 131 -2.89 4.47 -11.21
CA MET A 131 -2.38 4.50 -9.84
C MET A 131 -1.42 5.67 -9.60
N PRO A 132 -1.34 6.18 -8.36
CA PRO A 132 -0.31 7.14 -8.00
C PRO A 132 1.06 6.45 -7.93
N LEU A 133 2.08 7.09 -8.50
CA LEU A 133 3.48 6.66 -8.46
C LEU A 133 4.29 7.42 -7.41
N ILE A 134 4.05 8.73 -7.30
CA ILE A 134 4.69 9.61 -6.33
C ILE A 134 3.61 10.45 -5.68
N ILE A 135 3.60 10.53 -4.35
CA ILE A 135 2.73 11.42 -3.59
C ILE A 135 3.63 12.29 -2.71
N SER A 136 3.75 13.57 -3.07
CA SER A 136 4.51 14.57 -2.33
C SER A 136 3.55 15.50 -1.60
N ASP A 137 3.70 15.59 -0.29
CA ASP A 137 2.97 16.48 0.63
C ASP A 137 3.82 17.69 1.07
N GLY A 138 5.04 17.82 0.52
CA GLY A 138 5.98 18.88 0.84
C GLY A 138 6.90 18.60 2.02
N ASP A 139 6.88 17.39 2.62
CA ASP A 139 7.87 17.01 3.63
C ASP A 139 9.28 16.90 3.01
N PRO A 140 10.23 17.79 3.38
CA PRO A 140 11.58 17.78 2.80
C PRO A 140 12.43 16.60 3.28
N SER A 141 11.99 15.86 4.31
CA SER A 141 12.67 14.66 4.79
C SER A 141 12.37 13.42 3.93
N VAL A 142 11.42 13.53 3.00
CA VAL A 142 10.94 12.44 2.15
C VAL A 142 11.37 12.69 0.71
N ASN A 143 12.07 11.71 0.13
CA ASN A 143 12.39 11.67 -1.29
C ASN A 143 11.64 10.55 -1.97
N TRP A 144 11.18 10.80 -3.20
CA TRP A 144 10.51 9.80 -4.02
C TRP A 144 11.21 9.57 -5.34
N GLN A 145 11.17 8.32 -5.78
CA GLN A 145 11.53 7.89 -7.12
C GLN A 145 10.48 6.92 -7.64
N ALA A 146 10.15 7.01 -8.92
CA ALA A 146 9.31 6.04 -9.59
C ALA A 146 9.78 5.79 -11.01
N GLY A 147 9.34 4.70 -11.62
CA GLY A 147 9.67 4.38 -13.00
C GLY A 147 9.13 3.05 -13.45
N MET A 148 9.48 2.71 -14.69
CA MET A 148 9.16 1.43 -15.33
C MET A 148 10.44 0.88 -15.96
N ASP A 149 10.71 -0.41 -15.74
CA ASP A 149 11.86 -1.09 -16.35
C ASP A 149 11.54 -1.65 -17.76
N ALA A 150 12.54 -2.22 -18.44
CA ALA A 150 12.38 -2.79 -19.77
C ALA A 150 11.46 -4.03 -19.83
N LYS A 151 11.09 -4.59 -18.67
CA LYS A 151 10.13 -5.70 -18.53
C LYS A 151 8.74 -5.19 -18.10
N TYR A 152 8.50 -3.89 -18.18
CA TYR A 152 7.25 -3.22 -17.79
C TYR A 152 6.91 -3.31 -16.29
N THR A 153 7.90 -3.65 -15.44
CA THR A 153 7.71 -3.61 -14.00
C THR A 153 7.75 -2.16 -13.53
N ILE A 154 6.68 -1.73 -12.87
CA ILE A 154 6.56 -0.38 -12.35
C ILE A 154 7.05 -0.38 -10.91
N THR A 155 8.01 0.50 -10.59
CA THR A 155 8.58 0.60 -9.24
C THR A 155 8.32 1.98 -8.67
N THR A 156 7.94 2.03 -7.39
CA THR A 156 7.94 3.26 -6.57
C THR A 156 8.87 3.06 -5.40
N ASN A 157 9.75 4.01 -5.12
CA ASN A 157 10.67 4.00 -3.99
C ASN A 157 10.49 5.30 -3.20
N ARG A 158 10.16 5.17 -1.93
CA ARG A 158 10.04 6.27 -0.98
C ARG A 158 11.15 6.12 0.05
N GLN A 159 11.94 7.18 0.23
CA GLN A 159 12.96 7.24 1.26
C GLN A 159 12.64 8.37 2.23
N ARG A 160 12.83 8.15 3.53
CA ARG A 160 12.62 9.13 4.57
C ARG A 160 13.77 9.12 5.56
N LYS A 161 14.31 10.29 5.89
CA LYS A 161 15.26 10.44 6.99
C LYS A 161 14.52 10.63 8.32
N THR A 162 14.76 9.78 9.31
CA THR A 162 14.18 9.94 10.65
C THR A 162 14.87 11.08 11.41
N LYS A 163 14.29 11.48 12.55
CA LYS A 163 14.88 12.48 13.44
C LYS A 163 16.27 12.06 13.95
N ASP A 164 16.49 10.77 14.12
CA ASP A 164 17.76 10.18 14.58
C ASP A 164 18.77 9.98 13.43
N GLY A 165 18.43 10.44 12.21
CA GLY A 165 19.29 10.39 11.04
C GLY A 165 19.26 9.07 10.27
N LEU A 166 18.48 8.07 10.70
CA LEU A 166 18.33 6.79 10.01
C LEU A 166 17.57 6.95 8.70
N LEU A 167 18.01 6.24 7.66
CA LEU A 167 17.32 6.21 6.37
C LEU A 167 16.31 5.06 6.33
N MET A 168 15.04 5.41 6.31
CA MET A 168 13.93 4.49 6.11
C MET A 168 13.58 4.46 4.62
N TYR A 169 13.28 3.30 4.08
CA TYR A 169 12.88 3.12 2.69
C TYR A 169 11.73 2.15 2.56
N LYS A 170 10.91 2.39 1.53
CA LYS A 170 9.84 1.51 1.10
C LYS A 170 9.79 1.51 -0.42
N LYS A 171 10.06 0.34 -0.99
CA LYS A 171 10.01 0.07 -2.41
C LYS A 171 8.87 -0.90 -2.70
N LEU A 172 8.05 -0.53 -3.67
CA LEU A 172 6.91 -1.31 -4.14
C LEU A 172 7.11 -1.56 -5.63
N ALA A 173 6.89 -2.80 -6.07
CA ALA A 173 6.91 -3.16 -7.48
C ALA A 173 5.55 -3.71 -7.91
N TYR A 174 5.10 -3.27 -9.08
CA TYR A 174 3.79 -3.58 -9.65
C TYR A 174 3.93 -4.07 -11.08
N VAL A 175 2.97 -4.88 -11.51
CA VAL A 175 2.75 -5.25 -12.91
C VAL A 175 1.32 -4.91 -13.30
N PHE A 176 1.11 -4.51 -14.55
CA PHE A 176 -0.24 -4.43 -15.12
C PHE A 176 -0.64 -5.82 -15.60
N ASN A 177 -1.79 -6.32 -15.16
CA ASN A 177 -2.25 -7.69 -15.46
C ASN A 177 -3.35 -7.71 -16.54
N ASP A 178 -3.66 -8.90 -17.04
CA ASP A 178 -4.69 -9.10 -18.08
C ASP A 178 -6.11 -8.75 -17.63
N ALA A 179 -6.35 -8.67 -16.31
CA ALA A 179 -7.61 -8.19 -15.75
C ALA A 179 -7.72 -6.65 -15.75
N GLY A 180 -6.74 -5.95 -16.31
CA GLY A 180 -6.74 -4.49 -16.39
C GLY A 180 -6.40 -3.81 -15.06
N ALA A 181 -5.60 -4.44 -14.19
CA ALA A 181 -5.28 -3.91 -12.88
C ALA A 181 -3.76 -3.87 -12.62
N PHE A 182 -3.31 -2.81 -11.95
CA PHE A 182 -1.96 -2.77 -11.37
C PHE A 182 -1.90 -3.64 -10.12
N THR A 183 -1.15 -4.73 -10.18
CA THR A 183 -1.00 -5.72 -9.11
C THR A 183 0.34 -5.53 -8.42
N LEU A 184 0.33 -5.37 -7.11
CA LEU A 184 1.54 -5.35 -6.28
C LEU A 184 2.17 -6.74 -6.27
N ILE A 185 3.43 -6.85 -6.71
CA ILE A 185 4.18 -8.11 -6.76
C ILE A 185 5.35 -8.16 -5.78
N LEU A 186 5.81 -7.01 -5.29
CA LEU A 186 6.90 -6.93 -4.32
C LEU A 186 6.71 -5.75 -3.38
N THR A 187 6.95 -5.99 -2.10
CA THR A 187 7.20 -4.95 -1.10
C THR A 187 8.54 -5.22 -0.46
N GLU A 188 9.46 -4.25 -0.55
CA GLU A 188 10.77 -4.27 0.06
C GLU A 188 10.88 -3.03 0.95
N SER A 189 11.12 -3.19 2.24
CA SER A 189 11.15 -2.07 3.18
C SER A 189 11.94 -2.39 4.42
N ASN A 190 12.64 -1.40 4.96
CA ASN A 190 13.17 -1.41 6.33
C ASN A 190 12.30 -0.59 7.30
N GLU A 191 11.14 -0.09 6.84
CA GLU A 191 10.13 0.48 7.73
C GLU A 191 9.57 -0.65 8.61
N ALA A 192 9.55 -0.44 9.93
CA ALA A 192 8.89 -1.37 10.84
C ALA A 192 7.46 -1.59 10.33
N LYS A 193 7.07 -2.86 10.12
CA LYS A 193 5.70 -3.20 9.75
C LYS A 193 4.76 -2.51 10.75
N PRO A 194 3.67 -1.86 10.31
CA PRO A 194 2.75 -1.23 11.24
C PRO A 194 2.34 -2.26 12.29
N LYS A 195 2.58 -1.97 13.58
CA LYS A 195 2.16 -2.82 14.70
C LYS A 195 0.70 -3.20 14.46
N SER A 196 0.41 -4.47 14.22
CA SER A 196 -0.97 -4.93 14.13
C SER A 196 -1.62 -4.65 15.46
N LEU A 197 -2.47 -3.62 15.53
CA LEU A 197 -3.11 -3.18 16.78
C LEU A 197 -4.11 -4.21 17.34
N GLN A 198 -4.43 -5.25 16.56
CA GLN A 198 -5.44 -6.22 16.91
C GLN A 198 -5.08 -7.61 16.34
N VAL A 199 -5.07 -8.59 17.23
CA VAL A 199 -4.97 -10.02 16.91
C VAL A 199 -6.34 -10.63 17.17
N TYR A 200 -6.86 -11.39 16.21
CA TYR A 200 -8.15 -12.05 16.33
C TYR A 200 -7.97 -13.42 16.99
N ASN A 201 -8.74 -13.69 18.03
CA ASN A 201 -8.74 -14.96 18.72
C ASN A 201 -9.70 -15.95 18.01
N PRO A 202 -9.21 -17.00 17.34
CA PRO A 202 -10.05 -17.89 16.53
C PRO A 202 -10.98 -18.79 17.37
N ILE A 203 -10.79 -18.84 18.70
CA ILE A 203 -11.56 -19.67 19.61
C ILE A 203 -12.40 -18.84 20.59
N ASP A 204 -12.57 -17.54 20.33
CA ASP A 204 -13.34 -16.62 21.19
C ASP A 204 -14.80 -17.05 21.40
N THR A 205 -15.41 -17.63 20.37
CA THR A 205 -16.79 -18.13 20.34
C THR A 205 -17.00 -19.51 21.00
N LEU A 206 -15.92 -20.24 21.30
CA LEU A 206 -16.05 -21.59 21.89
C LEU A 206 -16.51 -21.54 23.36
N PRO A 207 -17.12 -22.63 23.88
CA PRO A 207 -17.62 -22.68 25.25
C PRO A 207 -16.55 -22.48 26.34
N ARG A 208 -16.98 -21.92 27.48
CA ARG A 208 -16.15 -21.60 28.66
C ARG A 208 -16.77 -22.11 29.97
N LYS A 209 -17.11 -23.39 30.05
CA LYS A 209 -17.79 -23.98 31.20
C LYS A 209 -16.82 -24.65 32.19
N HIS A 210 -15.62 -25.03 31.75
CA HIS A 210 -14.63 -25.67 32.61
C HIS A 210 -13.85 -24.67 33.47
N LYS A 211 -13.27 -25.16 34.58
CA LYS A 211 -12.59 -24.36 35.63
C LYS A 211 -11.56 -23.35 35.09
N PHE A 212 -10.76 -23.78 34.11
CA PHE A 212 -9.68 -22.98 33.52
C PHE A 212 -10.03 -22.37 32.16
N SER A 213 -11.26 -22.52 31.70
CA SER A 213 -11.71 -21.88 30.46
C SER A 213 -11.87 -20.39 30.71
N ALA A 214 -10.96 -19.60 30.15
CA ALA A 214 -10.91 -18.15 30.28
C ALA A 214 -9.96 -17.56 29.24
N ASP A 215 -9.96 -16.22 29.15
CA ASP A 215 -8.88 -15.49 28.52
C ASP A 215 -7.88 -15.08 29.61
N TYR A 216 -6.60 -15.33 29.36
CA TYR A 216 -5.50 -14.93 30.23
C TYR A 216 -4.64 -13.91 29.48
N VAL A 217 -4.54 -12.69 29.99
CA VAL A 217 -4.11 -11.53 29.22
C VAL A 217 -3.09 -10.72 30.02
N ASN A 218 -2.00 -10.35 29.35
CA ASN A 218 -1.10 -9.29 29.82
C ASN A 218 -1.43 -7.98 29.10
N ASP A 219 -1.61 -8.04 27.77
CA ASP A 219 -2.10 -6.94 26.94
C ASP A 219 -2.80 -7.49 25.68
N LYS A 220 -3.23 -6.60 24.78
CA LYS A 220 -4.00 -6.97 23.57
C LYS A 220 -3.25 -7.88 22.57
N LEU A 221 -1.93 -7.91 22.62
CA LEU A 221 -1.05 -8.70 21.75
C LEU A 221 -0.36 -9.83 22.50
N ASN A 222 -0.60 -9.97 23.81
CA ASN A 222 0.04 -10.95 24.66
C ASN A 222 -1.01 -11.66 25.51
N PHE A 223 -1.52 -12.78 25.02
CA PHE A 223 -2.58 -13.53 25.69
C PHE A 223 -2.57 -15.02 25.38
N VAL A 224 -3.17 -15.79 26.31
CA VAL A 224 -3.48 -17.21 26.21
C VAL A 224 -4.99 -17.35 26.38
N SER A 225 -5.68 -17.81 25.35
CA SER A 225 -7.09 -18.15 25.40
C SER A 225 -7.25 -19.64 25.65
N VAL A 226 -8.09 -20.00 26.61
CA VAL A 226 -8.40 -21.39 26.95
C VAL A 226 -9.91 -21.60 26.88
N ARG A 227 -10.31 -22.69 26.24
CA ARG A 227 -11.71 -23.08 26.01
C ARG A 227 -11.91 -24.54 26.34
N ASP A 228 -13.18 -24.91 26.49
CA ASP A 228 -13.56 -26.29 26.75
C ASP A 228 -13.06 -27.18 25.61
N GLY A 229 -12.38 -28.29 25.94
CA GLY A 229 -12.04 -29.33 24.99
C GLY A 229 -13.19 -30.30 24.77
N ARG A 230 -12.92 -31.38 24.02
CA ARG A 230 -13.90 -32.45 23.78
C ARG A 230 -14.44 -33.14 25.04
N ASN A 231 -13.69 -33.10 26.14
CA ASN A 231 -14.13 -33.54 27.48
C ASN A 231 -13.26 -32.85 28.55
N SER A 232 -13.47 -33.18 29.83
CA SER A 232 -12.76 -32.56 30.96
C SER A 232 -11.25 -32.82 31.02
N SER A 233 -10.73 -33.82 30.31
CA SER A 233 -9.30 -34.12 30.21
C SER A 233 -8.57 -33.31 29.14
N TYR A 234 -9.31 -32.56 28.31
CA TYR A 234 -8.74 -31.78 27.20
C TYR A 234 -9.19 -30.31 27.26
N MET A 235 -8.35 -29.43 26.74
CA MET A 235 -8.66 -28.02 26.56
C MET A 235 -8.25 -27.57 25.16
N ASN A 236 -9.04 -26.68 24.56
CA ASN A 236 -8.63 -25.96 23.37
C ASN A 236 -7.90 -24.69 23.79
N PHE A 237 -6.81 -24.35 23.12
CA PHE A 237 -6.07 -23.13 23.41
C PHE A 237 -5.66 -22.37 22.15
N PHE A 238 -5.45 -21.08 22.33
CA PHE A 238 -4.82 -20.19 21.38
C PHE A 238 -3.89 -19.24 22.13
N VAL A 239 -2.66 -19.13 21.67
CA VAL A 239 -1.64 -18.23 22.21
C VAL A 239 -1.19 -17.30 21.12
N HIS A 240 -1.06 -16.03 21.49
CA HIS A 240 -0.33 -15.05 20.71
C HIS A 240 0.50 -14.18 21.66
N PHE A 241 1.76 -13.96 21.30
CA PHE A 241 2.63 -13.03 22.01
C PHE A 241 3.49 -12.23 21.03
N GLU A 242 3.77 -10.99 21.40
CA GLU A 242 4.72 -10.09 20.76
C GLU A 242 5.62 -9.47 21.83
N LYS A 243 6.92 -9.71 21.71
CA LYS A 243 8.00 -9.13 22.51
C LYS A 243 8.87 -8.24 21.61
N ASP A 244 9.68 -7.39 22.23
CA ASP A 244 10.66 -6.52 21.55
C ASP A 244 10.05 -5.71 20.38
N ASP A 245 8.92 -5.05 20.66
CA ASP A 245 8.17 -4.25 19.68
C ASP A 245 7.75 -4.99 18.41
N GLY A 246 7.51 -6.30 18.51
CA GLY A 246 7.07 -7.15 17.40
C GLY A 246 8.21 -7.78 16.62
N ALA A 247 9.46 -7.57 17.04
CA ALA A 247 10.62 -8.31 16.52
C ALA A 247 10.63 -9.79 16.94
N CYS A 248 9.83 -10.13 17.95
CA CYS A 248 9.71 -11.47 18.48
C CYS A 248 8.23 -11.84 18.63
N LYS A 249 7.71 -12.63 17.68
CA LYS A 249 6.32 -13.07 17.66
C LYS A 249 6.23 -14.60 17.79
N GLY A 250 5.18 -15.08 18.46
CA GLY A 250 4.81 -16.49 18.45
C GLY A 250 3.29 -16.66 18.50
N GLU A 251 2.80 -17.64 17.74
CA GLU A 251 1.38 -17.98 17.66
C GLU A 251 1.22 -19.50 17.65
N LEU A 252 0.37 -20.04 18.53
CA LEU A 252 0.09 -21.48 18.57
C LEU A 252 -1.36 -21.73 18.96
N LYS A 253 -2.02 -22.63 18.24
CA LYS A 253 -3.36 -23.13 18.56
C LYS A 253 -3.38 -24.65 18.57
N GLY A 254 -4.20 -25.23 19.42
CA GLY A 254 -4.37 -26.69 19.44
C GLY A 254 -5.22 -27.19 20.60
N GLU A 255 -5.22 -28.52 20.75
CA GLU A 255 -5.81 -29.22 21.89
C GLU A 255 -4.68 -29.66 22.83
N ALA A 256 -4.75 -29.29 24.10
CA ALA A 256 -3.84 -29.74 25.14
C ALA A 256 -4.55 -30.71 26.09
N ARG A 257 -3.82 -31.69 26.60
CA ARG A 257 -4.31 -32.69 27.54
C ARG A 257 -3.87 -32.37 28.96
N PHE A 258 -4.79 -32.42 29.92
CA PHE A 258 -4.45 -32.34 31.35
C PHE A 258 -3.66 -33.59 31.77
N LEU A 259 -2.44 -33.38 32.26
CA LEU A 259 -1.60 -34.39 32.89
C LEU A 259 -1.98 -34.58 34.36
N ASN A 260 -2.44 -33.50 35.00
CA ASN A 260 -2.97 -33.47 36.35
C ASN A 260 -4.01 -32.34 36.47
N THR A 261 -4.49 -32.05 37.69
CA THR A 261 -5.55 -31.07 37.94
C THR A 261 -5.20 -29.61 37.61
N THR A 262 -3.94 -29.28 37.38
CA THR A 262 -3.46 -27.91 37.15
C THR A 262 -2.47 -27.80 35.99
N THR A 263 -2.03 -28.91 35.41
CA THR A 263 -1.04 -28.92 34.35
C THR A 263 -1.61 -29.58 33.11
N ALA A 264 -1.58 -28.87 31.98
CA ALA A 264 -1.92 -29.39 30.67
C ALA A 264 -0.75 -29.28 29.71
N GLN A 265 -0.65 -30.21 28.77
CA GLN A 265 0.43 -30.25 27.79
C GLN A 265 -0.14 -30.40 26.39
N TYR A 266 0.35 -29.56 25.47
CA TYR A 266 0.15 -29.69 24.05
C TYR A 266 1.25 -30.56 23.44
N ARG A 267 0.83 -31.51 22.60
CA ARG A 267 1.71 -32.31 21.73
C ARG A 267 0.90 -32.72 20.51
N SER A 268 1.44 -32.50 19.31
CA SER A 268 0.82 -32.92 18.06
C SER A 268 1.69 -33.92 17.31
N ALA A 269 1.07 -34.85 16.58
CA ALA A 269 1.79 -35.81 15.77
C ALA A 269 2.44 -35.09 14.57
N GLY A 270 3.74 -35.31 14.35
CA GLY A 270 4.50 -34.70 13.26
C GLY A 270 5.03 -33.29 13.55
N ASP A 271 4.81 -32.76 14.76
CA ASP A 271 5.34 -31.47 15.20
C ASP A 271 6.14 -31.68 16.50
N PRO A 272 7.46 -31.38 16.53
CA PRO A 272 8.27 -31.54 17.74
C PRO A 272 7.91 -30.55 18.85
N CYS A 273 7.00 -29.61 18.60
CA CYS A 273 6.57 -28.62 19.58
C CYS A 273 5.81 -29.24 20.77
N ILE A 274 6.35 -29.04 21.98
CA ILE A 274 5.71 -29.36 23.25
C ILE A 274 5.61 -28.09 24.10
N VAL A 275 4.38 -27.72 24.47
CA VAL A 275 4.10 -26.57 25.35
C VAL A 275 3.31 -27.03 26.56
N GLU A 276 3.75 -26.62 27.74
CA GLU A 276 3.11 -26.90 29.00
C GLU A 276 2.43 -25.65 29.56
N PHE A 277 1.22 -25.84 30.09
CA PHE A 277 0.41 -24.84 30.75
C PHE A 277 0.19 -25.24 32.21
N SER A 278 0.65 -24.42 33.13
CA SER A 278 0.45 -24.58 34.57
C SER A 278 -0.51 -23.53 35.09
N PHE A 279 -1.64 -23.97 35.63
CA PHE A 279 -2.76 -23.11 36.03
C PHE A 279 -2.81 -22.86 37.53
N THR A 280 -3.13 -21.62 37.87
CA THR A 280 -3.67 -21.22 39.18
C THR A 280 -5.10 -20.71 38.98
N PRO A 281 -5.87 -20.44 40.06
CA PRO A 281 -7.16 -19.77 39.91
C PRO A 281 -7.09 -18.41 39.18
N ALA A 282 -5.94 -17.72 39.28
CA ALA A 282 -5.76 -16.35 38.82
C ALA A 282 -4.87 -16.21 37.57
N SER A 283 -4.15 -17.25 37.15
CA SER A 283 -3.16 -17.15 36.07
C SER A 283 -2.91 -18.48 35.36
N VAL A 284 -2.33 -18.39 34.18
CA VAL A 284 -1.69 -19.51 33.49
C VAL A 284 -0.23 -19.16 33.24
N ARG A 285 0.68 -20.08 33.59
CA ARG A 285 2.08 -20.03 33.19
C ARG A 285 2.27 -20.96 32.00
N MET A 286 2.80 -20.42 30.91
CA MET A 286 3.15 -21.16 29.71
C MET A 286 4.66 -21.38 29.68
N ARG A 287 5.09 -22.58 29.29
CA ARG A 287 6.49 -22.93 29.11
C ARG A 287 6.67 -23.83 27.89
N GLU A 288 7.61 -23.48 27.03
CA GLU A 288 8.10 -24.34 25.96
C GLU A 288 8.98 -25.44 26.55
N VAL A 289 8.65 -26.69 26.28
CA VAL A 289 9.43 -27.84 26.73
C VAL A 289 10.35 -28.31 25.61
N GLU A 290 9.87 -28.32 24.36
CA GLU A 290 10.63 -28.84 23.23
C GLU A 290 10.17 -28.22 21.90
N GLY A 291 11.11 -27.93 21.00
CA GLY A 291 10.89 -27.96 19.54
C GLY A 291 9.92 -26.96 18.88
N CYS A 292 9.48 -25.87 19.53
CA CYS A 292 8.42 -25.02 18.95
C CYS A 292 8.88 -23.96 17.93
N GLY A 293 10.08 -24.08 17.35
CA GLY A 293 10.64 -23.08 16.43
C GLY A 293 9.81 -22.80 15.18
N ASN A 294 8.89 -23.69 14.79
CA ASN A 294 7.98 -23.48 13.65
C ASN A 294 6.83 -22.51 13.95
N HIS A 295 6.60 -22.18 15.22
CA HIS A 295 5.43 -21.40 15.68
C HIS A 295 5.84 -20.02 16.24
N ARG A 296 7.11 -19.65 16.11
CA ARG A 296 7.67 -18.41 16.66
C ARG A 296 8.97 -18.01 15.96
N ASP A 297 9.41 -16.78 16.17
CA ASP A 297 10.73 -16.34 15.72
C ASP A 297 11.88 -16.99 16.52
N ILE A 298 13.07 -17.02 15.91
CA ILE A 298 14.28 -17.73 16.40
C ILE A 298 14.69 -17.33 17.82
N LYS A 299 14.48 -16.06 18.19
CA LYS A 299 14.91 -15.50 19.48
C LYS A 299 13.86 -15.61 20.61
N CYS A 300 12.69 -16.17 20.30
CA CYS A 300 11.55 -16.21 21.21
C CYS A 300 11.39 -17.58 21.83
N PHE A 301 10.66 -17.72 22.92
CA PHE A 301 10.18 -19.01 23.43
C PHE A 301 8.74 -18.83 23.92
N PHE A 302 7.95 -19.90 23.91
CA PHE A 302 6.61 -19.93 24.53
C PHE A 302 6.74 -19.90 26.06
N GLU A 303 7.15 -18.75 26.59
CA GLU A 303 7.35 -18.53 28.01
C GLU A 303 6.70 -17.25 28.49
N GLY A 304 5.91 -17.37 29.56
CA GLY A 304 5.28 -16.24 30.22
C GLY A 304 4.27 -16.66 31.28
N THR A 305 3.84 -15.69 32.08
CA THR A 305 2.68 -15.83 32.98
C THR A 305 1.64 -14.80 32.56
N TYR A 306 0.39 -15.25 32.45
CA TYR A 306 -0.74 -14.47 31.97
C TYR A 306 -1.85 -14.46 33.01
N LEU A 307 -2.40 -13.29 33.29
CA LEU A 307 -3.43 -13.13 34.33
C LEU A 307 -4.82 -13.38 33.78
N ARG A 308 -5.65 -14.09 34.55
CA ARG A 308 -7.04 -14.37 34.18
C ARG A 308 -7.81 -13.06 34.03
N GLN A 309 -8.36 -12.83 32.86
CA GLN A 309 -9.19 -11.68 32.59
C GLN A 309 -10.52 -11.80 33.34
N LYS A 310 -10.91 -10.73 34.04
CA LYS A 310 -12.21 -10.67 34.72
C LYS A 310 -13.32 -10.61 33.67
N GLU A 311 -14.31 -11.47 33.80
CA GLU A 311 -15.49 -11.45 32.94
C GLU A 311 -16.27 -10.14 33.16
N SER A 312 -16.38 -9.32 32.12
CA SER A 312 -17.32 -8.19 32.16
C SER A 312 -18.73 -8.75 32.02
N LYS A 313 -19.56 -8.61 33.07
CA LYS A 313 -21.00 -8.92 32.97
C LYS A 313 -21.58 -8.18 31.76
N ALA A 314 -22.24 -8.92 30.87
CA ALA A 314 -22.94 -8.33 29.73
C ALA A 314 -23.90 -7.25 30.24
N LYS A 315 -23.82 -6.03 29.68
CA LYS A 315 -24.82 -4.99 29.92
C LYS A 315 -26.16 -5.52 29.43
N SER A 316 -27.07 -5.82 30.37
CA SER A 316 -28.45 -6.14 30.04
C SER A 316 -29.02 -5.01 29.18
N SER A 317 -29.38 -5.30 27.95
CA SER A 317 -30.13 -4.37 27.10
C SER A 317 -31.45 -4.07 27.80
N LYS A 318 -31.58 -2.85 28.33
CA LYS A 318 -32.87 -2.34 28.80
C LYS A 318 -33.82 -2.35 27.60
N LYS A 319 -34.77 -3.29 27.63
CA LYS A 319 -35.94 -3.36 26.77
C LYS A 319 -36.67 -2.02 26.88
N LYS A 320 -36.66 -1.19 25.83
CA LYS A 320 -37.56 -0.02 25.73
C LYS A 320 -38.98 -0.57 25.69
N SER A 321 -39.77 -0.30 26.73
CA SER A 321 -41.21 -0.51 26.67
C SER A 321 -41.82 0.49 25.69
N LYS A 322 -42.87 0.02 25.01
CA LYS A 322 -43.78 0.81 24.18
C LYS A 322 -44.31 2.03 24.92
#